data_AF-A0A3P6QBL5-F1
#
_entry.id   AF-A0A3P6QBL5-F1
#
_cell.length_a   1.000
_cell.length_b   1.000
_cell.length_c   1.000
_cell.angle_alpha   90.00
_cell.angle_beta   90.00
_cell.angle_gamma   90.00
#
_symmetry.space_group_name_H-M   'P 1'
#
loop_
_entity.id
_entity.type
_entity.pdbx_description
1 polymer ?
#
loop_
_entity_poly.entity_id
_entity_poly.type
_entity_poly.pdbx_seq_one_letter_code
_entity_poly.pdbx_strand_id
1 'polypeptide(L)'
;MNLLETRFVSLGRTVIQPLFKGTCVYETRCQVCGFCSQRFSSFLELDLKVSSSNLEDCISHYLAEEFLTGDNRYACPTCLEKRDGVRRMRITETPLMLCFQLLRFTFDVRSGRRVKQKTPIRLPDILDMTDFVTPTEPNSTYGRRKGKGG
;
A
#
# COMPACT_ATOMS: atom_id res chain seq x y z
N MET A 1 14.67 -13.00 2.92
CA MET A 1 15.61 -11.92 3.26
C MET A 1 16.27 -11.41 1.98
N ASN A 2 16.49 -10.10 1.85
CA ASN A 2 17.21 -9.57 0.68
C ASN A 2 18.73 -9.86 0.80
N LEU A 3 19.46 -9.83 -0.32
CA LEU A 3 20.86 -10.24 -0.38
C LEU A 3 21.78 -9.43 0.54
N LEU A 4 21.50 -8.13 0.70
CA LEU A 4 22.27 -7.23 1.55
C LEU A 4 22.01 -7.49 3.03
N GLU A 5 20.75 -7.72 3.41
CA GLU A 5 20.37 -8.08 4.78
C GLU A 5 21.05 -9.37 5.21
N THR A 6 21.04 -10.39 4.35
CA THR A 6 21.77 -11.64 4.62
C THR A 6 23.26 -11.40 4.87
N ARG A 7 23.89 -10.50 4.09
CA ARG A 7 25.30 -10.14 4.28
C ARG A 7 25.54 -9.37 5.57
N PHE A 8 24.71 -8.37 5.91
CA PHE A 8 24.86 -7.63 7.17
C PHE A 8 24.64 -8.53 8.37
N VAL A 9 23.63 -9.39 8.33
CA VAL A 9 23.34 -10.36 9.39
C VAL A 9 24.51 -11.33 9.58
N SER A 10 25.14 -11.80 8.49
CA SER A 10 26.36 -12.63 8.61
C SER A 10 27.55 -11.91 9.26
N LEU A 11 27.55 -10.58 9.25
CA LEU A 11 28.55 -9.74 9.92
C LEU A 11 28.10 -9.30 11.34
N GLY A 12 27.00 -9.87 11.85
CA GLY A 12 26.43 -9.51 13.15
C GLY A 12 25.77 -8.14 13.20
N ARG A 13 25.34 -7.60 12.06
CA ARG A 13 24.72 -6.27 11.94
C ARG A 13 23.31 -6.37 11.37
N THR A 14 22.38 -5.58 11.90
CA THR A 14 21.03 -5.45 11.35
C THR A 14 20.81 -4.00 10.96
N VAL A 15 21.19 -3.63 9.73
CA VAL A 15 21.19 -2.23 9.27
C VAL A 15 19.98 -1.90 8.42
N ILE A 16 19.52 -2.83 7.56
CA ILE A 16 18.45 -2.52 6.62
C ILE A 16 17.12 -2.38 7.34
N GLN A 17 16.80 -3.30 8.27
CA GLN A 17 15.53 -3.25 8.99
C GLN A 17 15.37 -1.96 9.80
N PRO A 18 16.33 -1.54 10.65
CA PRO A 18 16.14 -0.31 11.44
C PRO A 18 16.11 0.97 10.61
N LEU A 19 16.77 0.99 9.45
CA LEU A 19 16.84 2.20 8.62
C LEU A 19 15.69 2.31 7.62
N PHE A 20 15.34 1.22 6.93
CA PHE A 20 14.48 1.27 5.74
C PHE A 20 13.13 0.57 5.91
N LYS A 21 12.92 -0.22 6.96
CA LYS A 21 11.64 -0.92 7.15
C LYS A 21 10.57 0.05 7.64
N GLY A 22 9.54 0.23 6.81
CA GLY A 22 8.23 0.72 7.24
C GLY A 22 7.23 -0.41 7.42
N THR A 23 6.08 -0.09 8.02
CA THR A 23 4.95 -1.02 8.16
C THR A 23 3.68 -0.45 7.55
N CYS A 24 2.85 -1.34 7.03
CA CYS A 24 1.57 -1.00 6.43
C CYS A 24 0.52 -2.08 6.66
N VAL A 25 -0.73 -1.72 6.40
CA VAL A 25 -1.86 -2.66 6.39
C VAL A 25 -2.63 -2.52 5.08
N TYR A 26 -2.90 -3.66 4.45
CA TYR A 26 -3.83 -3.76 3.33
C TYR A 26 -5.20 -4.13 3.86
N GLU A 27 -6.20 -3.33 3.53
CA GLU A 27 -7.57 -3.54 3.95
C GLU A 27 -8.45 -3.79 2.73
N THR A 28 -9.31 -4.81 2.82
CA THR A 28 -10.37 -5.04 1.82
C THR A 28 -11.70 -5.12 2.55
N ARG A 29 -12.60 -4.19 2.27
CA ARG A 29 -13.93 -4.11 2.85
C ARG A 29 -14.99 -4.53 1.83
N CYS A 30 -15.85 -5.47 2.18
CA CYS A 30 -17.02 -5.79 1.39
C CYS A 30 -18.07 -4.69 1.53
N GLN A 31 -18.59 -4.17 0.41
CA GLN A 31 -19.60 -3.11 0.42
C GLN A 31 -21.01 -3.59 0.79
N VAL A 32 -21.26 -4.91 0.80
CA VAL A 32 -22.57 -5.49 1.13
C VAL A 32 -22.70 -5.82 2.62
N CYS A 33 -21.77 -6.62 3.16
CA CYS A 33 -21.83 -7.07 4.56
C CYS A 33 -20.95 -6.25 5.51
N GLY A 34 -20.09 -5.36 4.99
CA GLY A 34 -19.17 -4.56 5.79
C GLY A 34 -17.97 -5.32 6.36
N PHE A 35 -17.85 -6.63 6.14
CA PHE A 35 -16.69 -7.41 6.57
C PHE A 35 -15.40 -6.79 6.01
N CYS A 36 -14.42 -6.58 6.87
CA CYS A 36 -13.13 -5.98 6.53
C CYS A 36 -12.01 -6.97 6.83
N SER A 37 -11.35 -7.44 5.78
CA SER A 37 -10.12 -8.22 5.88
C SER A 37 -8.93 -7.28 5.99
N GLN A 38 -8.00 -7.58 6.89
CA GLN A 38 -6.77 -6.81 7.09
C GLN A 38 -5.57 -7.73 6.94
N ARG A 39 -4.53 -7.27 6.24
CA ARG A 39 -3.25 -7.95 6.12
C ARG A 39 -2.12 -6.97 6.42
N PHE A 40 -1.46 -7.18 7.54
CA PHE A 40 -0.27 -6.44 7.91
C PHE A 40 0.93 -6.88 7.07
N SER A 41 1.75 -5.91 6.67
CA SER A 41 2.95 -6.13 5.89
C SER A 41 4.02 -5.10 6.27
N SER A 42 5.26 -5.38 5.88
CA SER A 42 6.35 -4.41 5.90
C SER A 42 6.75 -4.04 4.48
N PHE A 43 7.37 -2.88 4.32
CA PHE A 43 7.95 -2.42 3.05
C PHE A 43 9.36 -1.86 3.29
N LEU A 44 10.18 -1.84 2.24
CA LEU A 44 11.49 -1.17 2.23
C LEU A 44 11.50 0.05 1.28
N GLU A 45 10.54 0.09 0.36
CA GLU A 45 10.33 1.16 -0.60
C GLU A 45 8.83 1.25 -0.95
N LEU A 46 8.42 2.40 -1.48
CA LEU A 46 7.08 2.62 -2.01
C LEU A 46 7.14 2.83 -3.53
N ASP A 47 6.43 1.97 -4.26
CA ASP A 47 6.37 1.96 -5.72
C ASP A 47 5.32 2.93 -6.26
N LEU A 48 5.71 4.19 -6.45
CA LEU A 48 4.79 5.23 -6.87
C LEU A 48 4.66 5.27 -8.39
N LYS A 49 3.43 5.08 -8.89
CA LYS A 49 3.09 5.45 -10.27
C LYS A 49 3.12 6.96 -10.39
N VAL A 50 3.67 7.47 -11.49
CA VAL A 50 3.70 8.92 -11.75
C VAL A 50 2.34 9.35 -12.29
N SER A 51 1.43 9.71 -11.39
CA SER A 51 0.07 10.18 -11.72
C SER A 51 -0.05 11.70 -11.75
N SER A 52 0.87 12.43 -11.09
CA SER A 52 0.88 13.90 -10.99
C SER A 52 2.30 14.45 -11.19
N SER A 53 2.42 15.79 -11.24
CA SER A 53 3.69 16.51 -11.20
C SER A 53 4.24 16.71 -9.79
N ASN A 54 3.51 16.32 -8.74
CA ASN A 54 3.89 16.50 -7.34
C ASN A 54 4.00 15.13 -6.65
N LEU A 55 4.96 14.99 -5.71
CA LEU A 55 5.22 13.72 -5.04
C LEU A 55 4.07 13.33 -4.10
N GLU A 56 3.55 14.30 -3.37
CA GLU A 56 2.47 14.18 -2.38
C GLU A 56 1.18 13.67 -3.04
N ASP A 57 0.87 14.15 -4.25
CA ASP A 57 -0.24 13.64 -5.05
C ASP A 57 0.00 12.20 -5.49
N CYS A 58 1.24 11.85 -5.87
CA CYS A 58 1.58 10.47 -6.24
C CYS A 58 1.44 9.53 -5.03
N ILE A 59 1.82 9.98 -3.82
CA ILE A 59 1.61 9.24 -2.57
C ILE A 59 0.11 9.11 -2.28
N SER A 60 -0.65 10.19 -2.39
CA SER A 60 -2.10 10.20 -2.19
C SER A 60 -2.80 9.22 -3.13
N HIS A 61 -2.42 9.22 -4.41
CA HIS A 61 -2.93 8.27 -5.40
C HIS A 61 -2.53 6.83 -5.11
N TYR A 62 -1.32 6.61 -4.56
CA TYR A 62 -0.87 5.28 -4.17
C TYR A 62 -1.65 4.71 -2.97
N LEU A 63 -2.06 5.58 -2.04
CA LEU A 63 -2.83 5.20 -0.84
C LEU A 63 -4.35 5.29 -1.03
N ALA A 64 -4.81 5.76 -2.19
CA ALA A 64 -6.22 5.92 -2.50
C ALA A 64 -6.98 4.57 -2.49
N GLU A 65 -8.27 4.66 -2.23
CA GLU A 65 -9.16 3.50 -2.29
C GLU A 65 -9.35 3.01 -3.73
N GLU A 66 -9.26 1.70 -3.91
CA GLU A 66 -9.49 0.98 -5.14
C GLU A 66 -10.81 0.22 -5.06
N PHE A 67 -11.71 0.47 -6.00
CA PHE A 67 -13.00 -0.21 -6.08
C PHE A 67 -12.86 -1.54 -6.83
N LEU A 68 -13.21 -2.63 -6.14
CA LEU A 68 -13.23 -3.99 -6.67
C LEU A 68 -14.63 -4.30 -7.19
N THR A 69 -14.92 -3.96 -8.45
CA THR A 69 -16.22 -4.11 -9.10
C THR A 69 -16.13 -4.90 -10.40
N GLY A 70 -17.29 -5.23 -11.00
CA GLY A 70 -17.35 -5.93 -12.29
C GLY A 70 -16.67 -7.31 -12.24
N ASP A 71 -15.70 -7.54 -13.12
CA ASP A 71 -14.93 -8.79 -13.17
C ASP A 71 -13.92 -8.93 -12.01
N ASN A 72 -13.54 -7.80 -11.40
CA ASN A 72 -12.57 -7.72 -10.31
C ASN A 72 -13.20 -7.77 -8.91
N ARG A 73 -14.46 -8.22 -8.80
CA ARG A 73 -15.19 -8.33 -7.52
C ARG A 73 -14.46 -9.21 -6.50
N TYR A 74 -14.53 -8.79 -5.24
CA TYR A 74 -13.92 -9.44 -4.08
C TYR A 74 -14.70 -10.69 -3.65
N ALA A 75 -14.02 -11.83 -3.51
CA ALA A 75 -14.61 -13.04 -2.92
C ALA A 75 -14.74 -12.88 -1.40
N CYS A 76 -15.95 -12.55 -0.93
CA CYS A 76 -16.18 -12.26 0.47
C CYS A 76 -16.35 -13.54 1.30
N PRO A 77 -15.56 -13.76 2.37
CA PRO A 77 -15.65 -14.98 3.19
C PRO A 77 -16.91 -15.01 4.07
N THR A 78 -17.59 -13.87 4.26
CA THR A 78 -18.85 -13.80 5.01
C THR A 78 -20.07 -14.01 4.11
N CYS A 79 -20.06 -13.46 2.88
CA CYS A 79 -21.16 -13.66 1.92
C CYS A 79 -21.03 -14.99 1.15
N LEU A 80 -19.85 -15.60 1.14
CA LEU A 80 -19.53 -16.83 0.39
C LEU A 80 -19.72 -16.67 -1.13
N GLU A 81 -19.52 -15.46 -1.66
CA GLU A 81 -19.64 -15.15 -3.08
C GLU A 81 -18.83 -13.88 -3.45
N LYS A 82 -18.74 -13.57 -4.75
CA LYS A 82 -18.10 -12.34 -5.26
C LYS A 82 -19.00 -11.12 -5.04
N ARG A 83 -18.52 -10.15 -4.28
CA ARG A 83 -19.20 -8.88 -3.99
C ARG A 83 -18.33 -7.69 -4.36
N ASP A 84 -18.98 -6.55 -4.58
CA ASP A 84 -18.25 -5.30 -4.68
C ASP A 84 -17.52 -5.01 -3.37
N GLY A 85 -16.30 -4.52 -3.50
CA GLY A 85 -15.43 -4.25 -2.37
C GLY A 85 -14.61 -2.98 -2.56
N VAL A 86 -14.02 -2.52 -1.48
CA VAL A 86 -13.07 -1.42 -1.47
C VAL A 86 -11.76 -1.93 -0.90
N ARG A 87 -10.66 -1.76 -1.63
CA ARG A 87 -9.32 -2.11 -1.19
C ARG A 87 -8.50 -0.85 -0.98
N ARG A 88 -7.67 -0.81 0.06
CA ARG A 88 -6.71 0.28 0.29
C ARG A 88 -5.48 -0.20 1.02
N MET A 89 -4.40 0.57 0.92
CA MET A 89 -3.21 0.42 1.74
C MET A 89 -3.10 1.61 2.68
N ARG A 90 -2.76 1.38 3.94
CA ARG A 90 -2.43 2.43 4.91
C ARG A 90 -1.04 2.22 5.45
N ILE A 91 -0.25 3.28 5.50
CA ILE A 91 1.05 3.26 6.18
C ILE A 91 0.78 3.39 7.67
N THR A 92 1.37 2.48 8.46
CA THR A 92 1.21 2.45 9.92
C THR A 92 2.43 2.97 10.63
N GLU A 93 3.60 2.88 9.99
CA GLU A 93 4.88 3.38 10.50
C GLU A 93 5.80 3.72 9.33
N THR A 94 6.46 4.88 9.40
CA THR A 94 7.49 5.30 8.44
C THR A 94 8.88 4.90 8.92
N PRO A 95 9.77 4.46 8.00
CA PRO A 95 11.18 4.21 8.33
C PRO A 95 11.95 5.51 8.59
N LEU A 96 13.16 5.39 9.17
CA LEU A 96 14.12 6.50 9.27
C LEU A 96 14.57 7.01 7.89
N MET A 97 14.71 6.09 6.93
CA MET A 97 15.04 6.37 5.54
C MET A 97 13.94 5.83 4.64
N LEU A 98 13.11 6.73 4.11
CA LEU A 98 12.02 6.38 3.20
C LEU A 98 12.49 6.40 1.75
N CYS A 99 12.34 5.27 1.06
CA CYS A 99 12.68 5.14 -0.36
C CYS A 99 11.42 5.15 -1.23
N PHE A 100 11.40 5.99 -2.26
CA PHE A 100 10.36 6.01 -3.29
C PHE A 100 10.92 5.54 -4.62
N GLN A 101 10.33 4.48 -5.17
CA GLN A 101 10.61 4.03 -6.51
C GLN A 101 9.56 4.61 -7.47
N LEU A 102 9.98 5.59 -8.29
CA LEU A 102 9.09 6.22 -9.26
C LEU A 102 8.94 5.34 -10.51
N LEU A 103 7.79 4.69 -10.64
CA LEU A 103 7.43 3.86 -11.78
C LEU A 103 7.05 4.74 -13.00
N ARG A 104 8.08 5.26 -13.66
CA ARG A 104 7.98 6.16 -14.83
C ARG A 104 7.70 5.46 -16.16
N PHE A 105 7.26 4.21 -16.16
CA PHE A 105 7.00 3.50 -17.41
C PHE A 105 5.55 3.06 -17.49
N THR A 106 4.88 3.42 -18.58
CA THR A 106 3.51 3.03 -18.87
C THR A 106 3.46 2.27 -20.19
N PHE A 107 2.38 1.54 -20.42
CA PHE A 107 2.13 0.89 -21.70
C PHE A 107 1.21 1.79 -22.52
N ASP A 108 1.70 2.27 -23.65
CA ASP A 108 0.88 3.02 -24.59
C ASP A 108 0.15 2.03 -25.50
N VAL A 109 -1.17 1.93 -25.29
CA VAL A 109 -2.04 1.01 -26.02
C VAL A 109 -2.10 1.36 -27.52
N ARG A 110 -1.91 2.63 -27.90
CA ARG A 110 -1.97 3.04 -29.30
C ARG A 110 -0.73 2.61 -30.08
N SER A 111 0.44 2.78 -29.48
CA SER A 111 1.71 2.37 -30.10
C SER A 111 2.10 0.91 -29.80
N GLY A 112 1.42 0.25 -28.86
CA GLY A 112 1.72 -1.12 -28.42
C GLY A 112 3.07 -1.24 -27.72
N ARG A 113 3.61 -0.16 -27.15
CA ARG A 113 4.97 -0.10 -26.62
C ARG A 113 5.00 0.42 -25.19
N ARG A 114 6.02 -0.01 -24.44
CA ARG A 114 6.37 0.59 -23.14
C ARG A 114 7.04 1.93 -23.37
N VAL A 115 6.44 3.00 -22.84
CA VAL A 115 6.93 4.37 -22.97
C VAL A 115 7.36 4.92 -21.62
N LYS A 116 8.44 5.72 -21.61
CA LYS A 116 8.90 6.42 -20.41
C LYS A 116 8.13 7.73 -20.26
N GLN A 117 7.46 7.89 -19.13
CA GLN A 117 6.82 9.14 -18.74
C GLN A 117 7.88 10.18 -18.37
N LYS A 118 7.94 11.24 -19.17
CA LYS A 118 8.91 12.33 -19.05
C LYS A 118 8.44 13.48 -18.16
N THR A 119 7.22 13.40 -17.61
CA THR A 119 6.66 14.43 -16.73
C THR A 119 7.59 14.69 -15.55
N PRO A 120 8.02 15.93 -15.32
CA PRO A 120 8.82 16.27 -14.15
C PRO A 120 7.99 16.04 -12.89
N ILE A 121 8.65 15.60 -11.81
CA ILE A 121 8.04 15.53 -10.48
C ILE A 121 8.78 16.54 -9.62
N ARG A 122 8.04 17.43 -8.98
CA ARG A 122 8.55 18.34 -7.96
C ARG A 122 8.76 17.54 -6.68
N LEU A 123 9.97 17.62 -6.14
CA LEU A 123 10.34 17.03 -4.86
C LEU A 123 10.50 18.18 -3.87
N PRO A 124 9.74 18.21 -2.77
CA PRO A 124 9.94 19.22 -1.74
C PRO A 124 11.24 18.93 -0.97
N ASP A 125 11.85 19.97 -0.40
CA ASP A 125 12.99 19.81 0.51
C ASP A 125 12.56 19.13 1.82
N ILE A 126 11.32 19.37 2.23
CA ILE A 126 10.69 18.77 3.41
C ILE A 126 9.38 18.13 2.97
N LEU A 127 9.29 16.80 3.14
CA LEU A 127 8.07 16.03 2.91
C LEU A 127 7.44 15.68 4.25
N ASP A 128 6.25 16.23 4.53
CA ASP A 128 5.47 15.84 5.70
C ASP A 128 4.71 14.55 5.40
N MET A 129 5.00 13.49 6.17
CA MET A 129 4.34 12.19 6.03
C MET A 129 3.16 12.00 6.99
N THR A 130 2.92 12.95 7.90
CA THR A 130 1.93 12.81 8.98
C THR A 130 0.53 12.54 8.42
N ASP A 131 0.16 13.19 7.32
CA ASP A 131 -1.14 13.02 6.66
C ASP A 131 -1.30 11.66 5.95
N PHE A 132 -0.21 10.95 5.71
CA PHE A 132 -0.18 9.65 5.01
C PHE A 132 -0.03 8.46 5.96
N VAL A 133 0.19 8.72 7.25
CA VAL A 133 0.42 7.68 8.27
C VAL A 133 -0.77 7.62 9.21
N THR A 134 -1.34 6.43 9.35
CA THR A 134 -2.39 6.17 10.34
C THR A 134 -1.91 5.06 11.28
N PRO A 135 -1.50 5.40 12.52
CA PRO A 135 -1.06 4.43 13.49
C PRO A 135 -2.12 3.35 13.71
N THR A 136 -1.68 2.12 13.91
CA THR A 136 -2.56 1.04 14.34
C THR A 136 -2.93 1.20 15.81
N GLU A 137 -4.21 1.41 16.09
CA GLU A 137 -4.79 1.31 17.44
C GLU A 137 -4.51 -0.09 18.02
N PRO A 138 -3.89 -0.21 19.21
CA PRO A 138 -3.49 -1.50 19.78
C PRO A 138 -4.64 -2.44 20.16
N ASN A 139 -5.90 -1.95 20.17
CA ASN A 139 -7.06 -2.70 20.71
C ASN A 139 -8.21 -2.91 19.72
N SER A 140 -7.96 -2.82 18.43
CA SER A 140 -9.00 -3.06 17.43
C SER A 140 -9.20 -4.57 17.20
N THR A 141 -10.07 -5.20 18.01
CA THR A 141 -10.68 -6.49 17.67
C THR A 141 -11.67 -6.33 16.50
N TYR A 142 -11.21 -6.01 15.29
CA TYR A 142 -12.07 -5.99 14.10
C TYR A 142 -12.17 -7.38 13.48
N GLY A 143 -13.06 -8.16 14.09
CA GLY A 143 -13.47 -9.48 13.65
C GLY A 143 -14.67 -9.99 14.48
N ARG A 144 -15.51 -9.09 15.01
CA ARG A 144 -16.71 -9.54 15.73
C ARG A 144 -17.72 -10.06 14.71
N ARG A 145 -17.74 -11.39 14.58
CA ARG A 145 -18.85 -12.17 14.01
C ARG A 145 -20.16 -11.56 14.50
N LYS A 146 -20.87 -10.78 13.68
CA LYS A 146 -22.31 -10.62 13.87
C LYS A 146 -22.93 -11.92 13.37
N GLY A 147 -22.97 -12.92 14.26
CA GLY A 147 -23.92 -14.03 14.11
C GLY A 147 -25.32 -13.41 14.08
N LYS A 148 -26.00 -13.51 12.93
CA LYS A 148 -27.46 -13.41 12.90
C LYS A 148 -27.97 -14.64 13.63
N GLY A 149 -28.37 -14.48 14.89
CA GLY A 149 -29.15 -15.48 15.60
C GLY A 149 -30.61 -15.37 15.17
N GLY A 150 -31.18 -16.55 14.88
CA GLY A 150 -32.59 -16.96 15.08
C GLY A 150 -33.68 -15.99 14.67
#